data_AF-A0A942IFJ6-F1
#
_entry.id   AF-A0A942IFJ6-F1
#
_cell.length_a   1.000
_cell.length_b   1.000
_cell.length_c   1.000
_cell.angle_alpha   90.00
_cell.angle_beta   90.00
_cell.angle_gamma   90.00
#
_symmetry.space_group_name_H-M   'P 1'
#
loop_
_entity.id
_entity.type
_entity.pdbx_description
1 polymer ?
#
loop_
_entity_poly.entity_id
_entity_poly.type
_entity_poly.pdbx_seq_one_letter_code
_entity_poly.pdbx_strand_id
1 'polypeptide(L)'
;MLQGSLVALYRRCGKKGCRCERGEKHGPAYCLSYKEGGVTQMVYIPVSRLEEVKKAMGAFSRYWELGVKLSRVNLEQMGLKKRRRV
;
A
#
# COMPACT_ATOMS: atom_id res chain seq x y z
N MET A 1 3.31 8.06 -9.24
CA MET A 1 3.02 7.80 -7.81
C MET A 1 1.99 6.70 -7.73
N LEU A 2 2.01 5.84 -6.71
CA LEU A 2 1.06 4.72 -6.59
C LEU A 2 0.45 4.69 -5.18
N GLN A 3 -0.87 4.70 -5.11
CA GLN A 3 -1.60 4.48 -3.86
C GLN A 3 -1.69 2.98 -3.57
N GLY A 4 -1.54 2.60 -2.30
CA GLY A 4 -1.75 1.22 -1.86
C GLY A 4 -0.67 0.75 -0.90
N SER A 5 -0.63 -0.57 -0.70
CA SER A 5 0.28 -1.26 0.18
C SER A 5 0.98 -2.40 -0.56
N LEU A 6 2.24 -2.65 -0.22
CA LEU A 6 3.01 -3.77 -0.74
C LEU A 6 2.69 -5.01 0.10
N VAL A 7 2.26 -6.08 -0.56
CA VAL A 7 1.93 -7.37 0.06
C VAL A 7 2.91 -8.42 -0.42
N ALA A 8 3.48 -9.18 0.52
CA ALA A 8 4.30 -10.35 0.24
C ALA A 8 3.45 -11.62 0.41
N LEU A 9 3.35 -12.42 -0.65
CA LEU A 9 2.56 -13.64 -0.70
C LEU A 9 3.47 -14.86 -0.70
N TYR A 10 3.13 -15.84 0.14
CA TYR A 10 3.81 -17.12 0.23
C TYR A 10 2.82 -18.25 -0.03
N ARG A 11 3.13 -19.14 -0.97
CA ARG A 11 2.20 -20.17 -1.48
C ARG A 11 2.76 -21.58 -1.40
N ARG A 12 1.86 -22.56 -1.30
CA ARG A 12 2.18 -23.98 -1.55
C ARG A 12 2.06 -24.24 -3.05
N CYS A 13 2.88 -25.13 -3.60
CA CYS A 13 2.82 -25.50 -5.02
C CYS A 13 1.90 -26.70 -5.31
N GLY A 14 1.44 -27.43 -4.29
CA GLY A 14 0.58 -28.62 -4.45
C GLY A 14 1.32 -29.90 -4.86
N LYS A 15 2.65 -29.85 -5.06
CA LYS A 15 3.47 -31.03 -5.34
C LYS A 15 3.68 -31.85 -4.07
N LYS A 16 3.22 -33.10 -4.07
CA LYS A 16 3.42 -34.07 -2.97
C LYS A 16 4.91 -34.20 -2.63
N GLY A 17 5.24 -34.07 -1.34
CA GLY A 17 6.62 -34.18 -0.84
C GLY A 17 7.46 -32.92 -1.02
N CYS A 18 6.89 -31.82 -1.54
CA CYS A 18 7.60 -30.56 -1.61
C CYS A 18 7.84 -29.97 -0.21
N ARG A 19 8.98 -29.30 -0.02
CA ARG A 19 9.30 -28.60 1.24
C ARG A 19 8.23 -27.61 1.70
N CYS A 20 7.45 -27.05 0.76
CA CYS A 20 6.35 -26.14 1.11
C CYS A 20 5.21 -26.78 1.90
N GLU A 21 5.08 -28.10 1.88
CA GLU A 21 4.12 -28.83 2.73
C GLU A 21 4.56 -28.79 4.20
N ARG A 22 5.88 -28.82 4.45
CA ARG A 22 6.51 -28.84 5.78
C ARG A 22 6.69 -27.47 6.43
N GLY A 23 6.22 -26.39 5.78
CA GLY A 23 6.27 -25.02 6.30
C GLY A 23 7.09 -24.04 5.46
N GLU A 24 7.98 -24.54 4.60
CA GLU A 24 8.83 -23.71 3.72
C GLU A 24 8.09 -23.26 2.45
N LYS A 25 7.09 -22.39 2.63
CA LYS A 25 6.27 -21.88 1.52
C LYS A 25 7.10 -21.17 0.46
N HIS A 26 6.68 -21.28 -0.80
CA HIS A 26 7.32 -20.57 -1.92
C HIS A 26 6.99 -19.09 -1.88
N GLY A 27 8.00 -18.24 -2.05
CA GLY A 27 7.83 -16.81 -2.10
C GLY A 27 9.10 -16.06 -1.69
N PRO A 28 8.98 -14.74 -1.47
CA PRO A 28 7.76 -13.95 -1.66
C PRO A 28 7.45 -13.68 -3.15
N ALA A 29 6.17 -13.78 -3.50
CA ALA A 29 5.62 -13.04 -4.64
C ALA A 29 5.11 -11.69 -4.12
N TYR A 30 5.38 -10.60 -4.83
CA TYR A 30 4.96 -9.27 -4.41
C TYR A 30 3.72 -8.80 -5.17
N CYS A 31 2.79 -8.16 -4.47
CA CYS A 31 1.63 -7.51 -5.08
C CYS A 31 1.42 -6.11 -4.51
N LEU A 32 0.95 -5.18 -5.34
CA LEU A 32 0.36 -3.92 -4.90
C LEU A 32 -1.11 -4.17 -4.59
N SER A 33 -1.52 -3.90 -3.36
CA SER A 33 -2.92 -3.93 -2.93
C SER A 33 -3.44 -2.50 -2.79
N TYR A 34 -4.52 -2.15 -3.49
CA TYR A 34 -5.15 -0.83 -3.41
C TYR A 34 -6.67 -0.94 -3.45
N LYS A 35 -7.38 0.14 -3.11
CA LYS A 35 -8.84 0.18 -3.19
C LYS A 35 -9.29 1.01 -4.39
N GLU A 36 -10.24 0.47 -5.14
CA GLU A 36 -10.91 1.13 -6.26
C GLU A 36 -12.40 0.80 -6.18
N GLY A 37 -13.26 1.82 -6.20
CA GLY A 37 -14.71 1.63 -6.05
C GLY A 37 -15.13 0.93 -4.75
N GLY A 38 -14.34 1.04 -3.67
CA GLY A 38 -14.57 0.33 -2.41
C GLY A 38 -14.10 -1.13 -2.38
N VAL A 39 -13.65 -1.67 -3.52
CA VAL A 39 -13.18 -3.05 -3.68
C VAL A 39 -11.65 -3.08 -3.63
N THR A 40 -11.09 -4.10 -2.99
CA THR A 40 -9.62 -4.33 -2.97
C THR A 40 -9.17 -4.95 -4.29
N GLN A 41 -8.25 -4.28 -4.97
CA GLN A 41 -7.55 -4.76 -6.15
C GLN A 41 -6.14 -5.23 -5.78
N MET A 42 -5.64 -6.25 -6.47
CA MET A 42 -4.27 -6.73 -6.32
C MET A 42 -3.58 -6.85 -7.68
N VAL A 43 -2.41 -6.23 -7.80
CA VAL A 43 -1.59 -6.26 -9.01
C VAL A 43 -0.24 -6.89 -8.70
N TYR A 44 0.13 -7.95 -9.42
CA TYR A 44 1.43 -8.61 -9.27
C TYR A 44 2.58 -7.66 -9.64
N ILE A 45 3.64 -7.70 -8.85
CA ILE A 45 4.86 -6.92 -9.06
C ILE A 45 6.02 -7.89 -9.37
N PRO A 46 6.58 -7.84 -10.58
CA PRO A 46 7.84 -8.50 -10.88
C PRO A 46 8.96 -7.98 -9.96
N VAL A 47 9.83 -8.87 -9.50
CA VAL A 47 10.95 -8.51 -8.59
C VAL A 47 11.83 -7.39 -9.17
N SER A 48 12.04 -7.39 -10.50
CA SER A 48 12.81 -6.35 -11.20
C SER A 48 12.23 -4.95 -11.10
N ARG A 49 10.93 -4.81 -10.80
CA ARG A 49 10.24 -3.51 -10.63
C ARG A 49 9.89 -3.20 -9.18
N LEU A 50 10.28 -4.05 -8.23
CA LEU A 50 9.89 -3.88 -6.82
C LEU A 50 10.35 -2.53 -6.25
N GLU A 51 11.58 -2.12 -6.53
CA GLU A 51 12.12 -0.86 -6.05
C GLU A 51 11.46 0.36 -6.71
N GLU A 52 11.09 0.25 -7.98
CA GLU A 52 10.33 1.29 -8.69
C GLU A 52 8.96 1.49 -8.02
N VAL A 53 8.25 0.40 -7.73
CA VAL A 53 6.95 0.44 -7.05
C VAL A 53 7.08 1.04 -5.65
N LYS A 54 8.07 0.60 -4.85
CA LYS A 54 8.32 1.16 -3.51
C LYS A 54 8.58 2.67 -3.57
N LYS A 55 9.40 3.15 -4.52
CA LYS A 55 9.64 4.58 -4.72
C LYS A 55 8.34 5.32 -5.08
N ALA A 56 7.54 4.76 -5.97
CA ALA A 56 6.26 5.35 -6.37
C ALA A 56 5.23 5.41 -5.22
N MET A 57 5.22 4.39 -4.34
CA MET A 57 4.42 4.38 -3.11
C MET A 57 4.90 5.43 -2.11
N GLY A 58 6.21 5.56 -1.90
CA GLY A 58 6.78 6.60 -1.05
C GLY A 58 6.44 8.00 -1.54
N ALA A 59 6.45 8.21 -2.87
CA ALA A 59 6.02 9.47 -3.46
C ALA A 59 4.53 9.77 -3.19
N PHE A 60 3.65 8.76 -3.27
CA PHE A 60 2.23 8.92 -2.90
C PHE A 60 2.06 9.25 -1.40
N SER A 61 2.79 8.57 -0.52
CA SER A 61 2.75 8.83 0.92
C SER A 61 3.12 10.28 1.25
N ARG A 62 4.19 10.81 0.65
CA ARG A 62 4.60 12.22 0.82
C ARG A 62 3.56 13.20 0.28
N TYR A 63 3.01 12.94 -0.89
CA TYR A 63 1.93 13.76 -1.46
C TYR A 63 0.71 13.80 -0.54
N TRP A 64 0.27 12.64 -0.04
CA TRP A 64 -0.87 12.56 0.86
C TRP A 64 -0.63 13.35 2.16
N GLU A 65 0.56 13.19 2.76
CA GLU A 65 0.94 13.93 3.96
C GLU A 65 0.90 15.44 3.73
N LEU A 66 1.49 15.91 2.63
CA LEU A 66 1.48 17.33 2.25
C LEU A 66 0.06 17.83 1.97
N GLY A 67 -0.77 17.03 1.29
CA GLY A 67 -2.17 17.36 1.04
C GLY A 67 -2.98 17.51 2.32
N VAL A 68 -2.77 16.62 3.30
CA VAL A 68 -3.39 16.72 4.63
C VAL A 68 -2.92 17.97 5.36
N LYS A 69 -1.62 18.29 5.32
CA LYS A 69 -1.08 19.53 5.91
C LYS A 69 -1.69 20.77 5.27
N LEU A 70 -1.75 20.83 3.94
CA LEU A 70 -2.35 21.94 3.20
C LEU A 70 -3.84 22.09 3.54
N SER A 71 -4.58 20.98 3.59
CA SER A 71 -5.99 21.00 3.98
C SER A 71 -6.19 21.58 5.39
N ARG A 72 -5.32 21.28 6.34
CA ARG A 72 -5.36 21.87 7.69
C ARG A 72 -5.15 23.38 7.67
N VAL A 73 -4.18 23.87 6.88
CA VAL A 73 -3.95 25.31 6.70
C VAL A 73 -5.17 25.98 6.09
N ASN A 74 -5.76 25.39 5.05
CA ASN A 74 -6.96 25.94 4.42
C ASN A 74 -8.15 26.00 5.40
N LEU A 75 -8.33 24.98 6.24
CA LEU A 75 -9.36 24.99 7.29
C LEU A 75 -9.17 26.12 8.31
N GLU A 76 -7.92 26.43 8.66
CA GLU A 76 -7.58 27.57 9.54
C GLU A 76 -7.90 28.90 8.88
N GLN A 77 -7.44 29.09 7.64
CA GLN A 77 -7.65 30.32 6.87
C GLN A 77 -9.13 30.60 6.60
N MET A 78 -9.92 29.55 6.35
CA MET A 78 -11.37 29.66 6.15
C MET A 78 -12.16 29.81 7.46
N GLY A 79 -11.51 29.75 8.63
CA GLY A 79 -12.18 29.84 9.93
C GLY A 79 -13.12 28.67 10.24
N LEU A 80 -12.99 27.54 9.53
CA LEU A 80 -13.87 26.36 9.67
C LEU A 80 -13.45 25.43 10.81
N LYS A 81 -12.33 25.70 11.49
CA LYS A 81 -11.98 24.98 12.71
C LYS A 81 -13.00 25.30 13.80
N LYS A 82 -13.83 24.31 14.17
CA LYS A 82 -14.67 24.39 15.37
C LYS A 82 -13.78 24.71 16.57
N ARG A 83 -14.02 25.85 17.24
CA ARG A 83 -13.48 26.10 18.57
C ARG A 83 -13.89 24.90 19.44
N ARG A 84 -12.91 24.27 20.06
CA ARG A 84 -13.13 23.20 21.04
C ARG A 84 -14.04 23.81 22.11
N ARG A 85 -15.31 23.37 22.20
CA ARG A 85 -16.18 23.73 23.32
C ARG A 85 -15.51 23.11 24.56
N VAL A 86 -14.96 23.98 25.41
CA VAL A 86 -14.54 23.63 26.77
C VAL A 86 -15.80 23.55 27.62
#